data_AF-A0A534JK16-F1
#
_entry.id   AF-A0A534JK16-F1
#
_cell.length_a   1.000
_cell.length_b   1.000
_cell.length_c   1.000
_cell.angle_alpha   90.00
_cell.angle_beta   90.00
_cell.angle_gamma   90.00
#
_symmetry.space_group_name_H-M   'P 1'
#
loop_
_entity.id
_entity.type
_entity.pdbx_description
1 polymer ?
#
loop_
_entity_poly.entity_id
_entity_poly.type
_entity_poly.pdbx_seq_one_letter_code
_entity_poly.pdbx_strand_id
1 'polypeptide(L)'
;MTRLSYRAEHAEAARLTAGWMREAGAEVGVDRWGNLLLDGLCAEIGRAASAAAGRYGLEVEHHPWWSEPPLPLDPRVRGEVAEAARDLGWPMVTMPSWAGHDAKVLAGVAPTGMIFVPSVKGISHSPLEQTAWEDAARGAQVLCRALERLDAWKGG
;
A
#
# COMPACT_ATOMS: atom_id res chain seq x y z
N MET A 1 1.64 -5.22 -1.98
CA MET A 1 0.56 -6.05 -1.45
C MET A 1 -0.13 -5.26 -0.37
N THR A 2 -1.37 -4.84 -0.58
CA THR A 2 -2.13 -4.11 0.45
C THR A 2 -2.76 -5.12 1.39
N ARG A 3 -2.10 -5.41 2.52
CA ARG A 3 -2.66 -6.33 3.52
C ARG A 3 -3.62 -5.55 4.42
N LEU A 4 -4.91 -5.76 4.23
CA LEU A 4 -5.85 -5.58 5.34
C LEU A 4 -5.48 -6.62 6.40
N SER A 5 -5.29 -6.21 7.65
CA SER A 5 -5.17 -7.13 8.78
C SER A 5 -6.50 -7.88 8.95
N TYR A 6 -6.71 -8.94 8.17
CA TYR A 6 -7.98 -9.66 8.10
C TYR A 6 -8.15 -10.69 9.22
N ARG A 7 -7.09 -10.95 10.00
CA ARG A 7 -7.07 -11.94 11.08
C ARG A 7 -6.49 -11.34 12.36
N ALA A 8 -6.96 -11.82 13.51
CA ALA A 8 -6.51 -11.36 14.82
C ALA A 8 -4.99 -11.55 14.99
N GLU A 9 -4.44 -12.62 14.43
CA GLU A 9 -3.01 -12.95 14.46
C GLU A 9 -2.15 -11.93 13.71
N HIS A 10 -2.65 -11.36 12.60
CA HIS A 10 -1.94 -10.29 11.89
C HIS A 10 -1.92 -8.99 12.69
N ALA A 11 -3.04 -8.64 13.32
CA ALA A 11 -3.12 -7.47 14.17
C ALA A 11 -2.22 -7.62 15.41
N GLU A 12 -2.17 -8.82 16.00
CA GLU A 12 -1.28 -9.14 17.12
C GLU A 12 0.18 -9.09 16.70
N ALA A 13 0.55 -9.68 15.56
CA ALA A 13 1.90 -9.62 15.02
C ALA A 13 2.34 -8.18 14.74
N ALA A 14 1.48 -7.34 14.14
CA ALA A 14 1.75 -5.92 13.94
C ALA A 14 1.95 -5.19 15.28
N ARG A 15 1.12 -5.47 16.30
CA ARG A 15 1.24 -4.89 17.64
C ARG A 15 2.56 -5.27 18.32
N LEU A 16 2.95 -6.55 18.27
CA LEU A 16 4.20 -7.04 18.84
C LEU A 16 5.41 -6.43 18.13
N THR A 17 5.40 -6.43 16.80
CA THR A 17 6.47 -5.84 15.97
C THR A 17 6.64 -4.36 16.26
N ALA A 18 5.54 -3.59 16.34
CA ALA A 18 5.60 -2.19 16.72
C ALA A 18 6.15 -1.98 18.15
N GLY A 19 5.84 -2.89 19.08
CA GLY A 19 6.40 -2.89 20.44
C GLY A 19 7.91 -3.06 20.43
N TRP A 20 8.42 -4.10 19.78
CA TRP A 20 9.87 -4.34 19.67
C TRP A 20 10.63 -3.22 18.99
N MET A 21 10.03 -2.63 17.94
CA MET A 21 10.63 -1.47 17.26
C MET A 21 10.72 -0.25 18.19
N ARG A 22 9.67 0.05 18.96
CA ARG A 22 9.70 1.14 19.95
C ARG A 22 10.70 0.88 21.07
N GLU A 23 10.83 -0.36 21.54
CA GLU A 23 11.86 -0.76 22.51
C GLU A 23 13.28 -0.55 21.96
N ALA A 24 13.46 -0.70 20.64
CA ALA A 24 14.71 -0.39 19.95
C ALA A 24 14.93 1.11 19.67
N GLY A 25 14.00 1.98 20.09
CA GLY A 25 14.07 3.43 19.92
C GLY A 25 13.42 3.97 18.63
N ALA A 26 12.68 3.13 17.91
CA ALA A 26 12.04 3.50 16.65
C ALA A 26 10.76 4.31 16.83
N GLU A 27 10.57 5.29 15.96
CA GLU A 27 9.29 5.98 15.80
C GLU A 27 8.39 5.17 14.85
N VAL A 28 7.33 4.59 15.40
CA VAL A 28 6.42 3.70 14.67
C VAL A 28 4.98 4.15 14.83
N GLY A 29 4.36 4.54 13.72
CA GLY A 29 2.93 4.73 13.58
C GLY A 29 2.22 3.44 13.16
N VAL A 30 0.90 3.39 13.36
CA VAL A 30 0.05 2.30 12.85
C VAL A 30 -1.18 2.94 12.22
N ASP A 31 -1.49 2.58 10.97
CA ASP A 31 -2.69 3.08 10.31
C ASP A 31 -3.96 2.32 10.74
N ARG A 32 -5.13 2.80 10.31
CA ARG A 32 -6.43 2.18 10.66
C ARG A 32 -6.63 0.75 10.13
N TRP A 33 -5.74 0.27 9.25
CA TRP A 33 -5.76 -1.08 8.69
C TRP A 33 -4.71 -2.00 9.34
N GLY A 34 -3.97 -1.48 10.32
CA GLY A 34 -2.95 -2.21 11.06
C GLY A 34 -1.59 -2.24 10.38
N ASN A 35 -1.33 -1.41 9.37
CA ASN A 35 -0.02 -1.33 8.75
C ASN A 35 0.91 -0.46 9.59
N LEU A 36 2.18 -0.89 9.69
CA LEU A 36 3.22 -0.14 10.37
C LEU A 36 3.73 1.00 9.49
N LEU A 37 3.71 2.21 10.01
CA LEU A 37 4.28 3.41 9.42
C LEU A 37 5.64 3.63 10.07
N LEU A 38 6.69 3.56 9.28
CA LEU A 38 8.07 3.57 9.74
C LEU A 38 8.80 4.74 9.09
N ASP A 39 9.16 5.73 9.90
CA ASP A 39 10.07 6.79 9.49
C ASP A 39 11.45 6.52 10.10
N GLY A 40 12.50 6.69 9.29
CA GLY A 40 13.88 6.55 9.78
C GLY A 40 14.38 5.11 10.01
N LEU A 41 13.60 4.07 9.70
CA LEU A 41 14.01 2.66 9.85
C LEU A 41 15.36 2.36 9.17
N CYS A 42 15.59 2.88 7.96
CA CYS A 42 16.88 2.69 7.27
C CYS A 42 18.05 3.28 8.08
N ALA A 43 17.85 4.44 8.72
CA ALA A 43 18.87 5.05 9.56
C ALA A 43 19.11 4.24 10.84
N GLU A 44 18.07 3.61 11.41
CA GLU A 44 18.18 2.72 12.56
C GLU A 44 18.91 1.43 12.24
N ILE A 45 18.55 0.79 11.13
CA ILE A 45 19.29 -0.36 10.61
C ILE A 45 20.76 0.01 10.41
N GLY A 46 21.02 1.21 9.88
CA GLY A 46 22.36 1.76 9.74
C GLY A 46 23.15 1.86 11.05
N ARG A 47 22.52 2.47 12.07
CA ARG A 47 23.11 2.59 13.40
C ARG A 47 23.36 1.23 14.05
N ALA A 48 22.37 0.32 13.98
CA ALA A 48 22.47 -1.00 14.56
C ALA A 48 23.57 -1.85 13.91
N ALA A 49 23.66 -1.82 12.57
CA ALA A 49 24.70 -2.51 11.81
C ALA A 49 26.09 -1.98 12.16
N SER A 50 26.26 -0.65 12.21
CA SER A 50 27.53 -0.01 12.58
C SER A 50 27.96 -0.38 14.01
N ALA A 51 27.03 -0.37 14.96
CA ALA A 51 27.31 -0.74 16.36
C ALA A 51 27.69 -2.22 16.50
N ALA A 52 27.08 -3.11 15.72
CA ALA A 52 27.43 -4.53 15.71
C ALA A 52 28.82 -4.76 15.09
N ALA A 53 29.13 -4.10 13.96
CA ALA A 53 30.42 -4.22 13.27
C ALA A 53 31.60 -3.73 14.11
N GLY A 54 31.40 -2.64 14.88
CA GLY A 54 32.41 -2.12 15.80
C GLY A 54 32.87 -3.12 16.86
N ARG A 55 32.03 -4.09 17.25
CA ARG A 55 32.40 -5.16 18.20
C ARG A 55 33.45 -6.13 17.63
N TYR A 56 33.61 -6.15 16.31
CA TYR A 56 34.52 -7.04 15.59
C TYR A 56 35.61 -6.28 14.80
N GLY A 57 35.70 -4.96 14.97
CA GLY A 57 36.65 -4.13 14.23
C GLY A 57 36.36 -4.07 12.73
N LEU A 58 35.09 -4.22 12.33
CA LEU A 58 34.65 -4.14 10.95
C LEU A 58 34.07 -2.76 10.65
N GLU A 59 34.19 -2.33 9.39
CA GLU A 59 33.53 -1.13 8.86
C GLU A 59 32.31 -1.52 8.02
N VAL A 60 31.25 -0.72 8.10
CA VAL A 60 30.02 -0.90 7.32
C VAL A 60 29.72 0.38 6.57
N GLU A 61 29.48 0.25 5.28
CA GLU A 61 29.02 1.35 4.43
C GLU A 61 27.59 1.08 3.97
N HIS A 62 26.74 2.10 4.05
CA HIS A 62 25.34 2.02 3.66
C HIS A 62 25.11 2.83 2.38
N HIS A 63 24.65 2.16 1.33
CA HIS A 63 24.34 2.79 0.05
C HIS A 63 22.83 2.68 -0.23
N PRO A 64 22.02 3.70 0.09
CA PRO A 64 20.61 3.70 -0.28
C PRO A 64 20.49 3.78 -1.81
N TRP A 65 19.99 2.71 -2.43
CA TRP A 65 19.81 2.68 -3.89
C TRP A 65 18.43 3.14 -4.35
N TRP A 66 17.43 3.02 -3.47
CA TRP A 66 16.05 3.29 -3.82
C TRP A 66 15.31 3.85 -2.61
N SER A 67 14.66 5.00 -2.80
CA SER A 67 13.74 5.58 -1.85
C SER A 67 12.63 6.23 -2.65
N GLU A 68 11.39 5.85 -2.34
CA GLU A 68 10.25 6.51 -2.93
C GLU A 68 9.30 6.99 -1.84
N PRO A 69 8.98 8.28 -1.80
CA PRO A 69 7.99 8.78 -0.86
C PRO A 69 6.58 8.23 -1.20
N PRO A 70 5.65 8.25 -0.24
CA PRO A 70 4.23 8.05 -0.51
C PRO A 70 3.73 9.08 -1.53
N LEU A 71 2.88 8.63 -2.47
CA LEU A 71 2.32 9.49 -3.51
C LEU A 71 0.78 9.40 -3.47
N PRO A 72 0.06 10.48 -3.14
CA PRO A 72 -1.39 10.48 -3.26
C PRO A 72 -1.79 10.46 -4.74
N LEU A 73 -2.69 9.55 -5.09
CA LEU A 73 -3.33 9.51 -6.41
C LEU A 73 -4.36 10.64 -6.56
N ASP A 74 -4.69 10.97 -7.81
CA ASP A 74 -5.53 12.13 -8.14
C ASP A 74 -6.91 12.02 -7.45
N PRO A 75 -7.30 13.03 -6.64
CA PRO A 75 -8.53 12.96 -5.86
C PRO A 75 -9.79 12.93 -6.73
N ARG A 76 -9.75 13.47 -7.95
CA ARG A 76 -10.88 13.47 -8.88
C ARG A 76 -11.04 12.09 -9.50
N VAL A 77 -9.95 11.48 -9.98
CA VAL A 77 -9.99 10.10 -10.52
C VAL A 77 -10.47 9.13 -9.44
N ARG A 78 -9.97 9.28 -8.21
CA ARG A 78 -10.46 8.51 -7.06
C ARG A 78 -11.94 8.77 -6.76
N GLY A 79 -12.40 10.00 -6.93
CA GLY A 79 -13.80 10.38 -6.83
C GLY A 79 -14.67 9.66 -7.87
N GLU A 80 -14.29 9.69 -9.15
CA GLU A 80 -15.06 9.03 -10.20
C GLU A 80 -15.10 7.51 -10.06
N VAL A 81 -14.00 6.89 -9.59
CA VAL A 81 -14.01 5.47 -9.20
C VAL A 81 -15.02 5.21 -8.07
N ALA A 82 -15.09 6.11 -7.10
CA ALA A 82 -16.00 5.96 -5.97
C ALA A 82 -17.48 6.10 -6.39
N GLU A 83 -17.76 7.06 -7.26
CA GLU A 83 -19.09 7.25 -7.84
C GLU A 83 -19.48 6.06 -8.74
N ALA A 84 -18.57 5.55 -9.56
CA ALA A 84 -18.80 4.38 -10.40
C ALA A 84 -19.18 3.13 -9.57
N ALA A 85 -18.50 2.90 -8.45
CA ALA A 85 -18.86 1.81 -7.53
C ALA A 85 -20.25 2.02 -6.90
N ARG A 86 -20.59 3.27 -6.57
CA ARG A 86 -21.91 3.63 -6.01
C ARG A 86 -23.03 3.43 -7.02
N ASP A 87 -22.84 3.86 -8.27
CA ASP A 87 -23.81 3.70 -9.36
C ASP A 87 -24.15 2.22 -9.61
N LEU A 88 -23.16 1.34 -9.42
CA LEU A 88 -23.30 -0.11 -9.55
C LEU A 88 -23.82 -0.80 -8.28
N GLY A 89 -23.96 -0.07 -7.17
CA GLY A 89 -24.42 -0.60 -5.89
C GLY A 89 -23.39 -1.49 -5.16
N TRP A 90 -22.10 -1.35 -5.48
CA TRP A 90 -21.04 -2.16 -4.86
C TRP A 90 -20.43 -1.48 -3.63
N PRO A 91 -20.19 -2.22 -2.54
CA PRO A 91 -19.50 -1.68 -1.37
C PRO A 91 -18.05 -1.37 -1.72
N MET A 92 -17.54 -0.26 -1.19
CA MET A 92 -16.16 0.16 -1.40
C MET A 92 -15.56 0.78 -0.14
N VAL A 93 -14.23 0.73 -0.07
CA VAL A 93 -13.44 1.45 0.93
C VAL A 93 -12.27 2.13 0.22
N THR A 94 -11.91 3.33 0.67
CA THR A 94 -10.68 4.00 0.20
C THR A 94 -9.53 3.57 1.09
N MET A 95 -8.42 3.12 0.48
CA MET A 95 -7.23 2.66 1.18
C MET A 95 -5.93 2.98 0.41
N PRO A 96 -4.77 3.08 1.09
CA PRO A 96 -3.48 3.22 0.42
C PRO A 96 -3.10 1.92 -0.30
N SER A 97 -2.22 2.02 -1.31
CA SER A 97 -1.47 0.85 -1.80
C SER A 97 -0.12 0.78 -1.12
N TRP A 98 0.23 -0.42 -0.65
CA TRP A 98 1.55 -0.72 -0.10
C TRP A 98 2.43 -1.49 -1.08
N ALA A 99 1.92 -1.86 -2.27
CA ALA A 99 2.75 -2.34 -3.36
C ALA A 99 3.22 -1.18 -4.24
N GLY A 100 4.40 -1.34 -4.83
CA GLY A 100 4.73 -0.60 -6.04
C GLY A 100 3.78 -0.99 -7.17
N HIS A 101 3.28 0.00 -7.90
CA HIS A 101 2.48 -0.17 -9.11
C HIS A 101 2.88 0.89 -10.13
N ASP A 102 2.77 0.57 -11.42
CA ASP A 102 3.06 1.53 -12.51
C ASP A 102 2.21 2.79 -12.41
N ALA A 103 1.02 2.70 -11.80
CA ALA A 103 0.16 3.85 -11.50
C ALA A 103 0.90 4.97 -10.72
N LYS A 104 1.90 4.64 -9.89
CA LYS A 104 2.72 5.63 -9.21
C LYS A 104 3.60 6.43 -10.17
N VAL A 105 4.17 5.76 -11.17
CA VAL A 105 4.96 6.40 -12.24
C VAL A 105 4.03 7.27 -13.11
N LEU A 106 2.87 6.74 -13.50
CA LEU A 106 1.89 7.47 -14.31
C LEU A 106 1.32 8.70 -13.60
N ALA A 107 1.15 8.64 -12.28
CA ALA A 107 0.69 9.78 -11.49
C ALA A 107 1.63 11.00 -11.55
N GLY A 108 2.90 10.82 -11.94
CA GLY A 108 3.82 11.94 -12.19
C GLY A 108 3.56 12.71 -13.49
N VAL A 109 2.76 12.16 -14.41
CA VAL A 109 2.54 12.74 -15.75
C VAL A 109 1.07 12.87 -16.14
N ALA A 110 0.15 12.20 -15.45
CA ALA A 110 -1.28 12.25 -15.73
C ALA A 110 -2.14 11.99 -14.48
N PRO A 111 -3.38 12.54 -14.41
CA PRO A 111 -4.35 12.16 -13.41
C PRO A 111 -4.54 10.64 -13.39
N THR A 112 -4.22 10.02 -12.26
CA THR A 112 -4.16 8.56 -12.14
C THR A 112 -4.92 8.10 -10.90
N GLY A 113 -5.60 6.97 -11.01
CA GLY A 113 -6.32 6.30 -9.93
C GLY A 113 -6.13 4.80 -10.00
N MET A 114 -6.56 4.09 -8.95
CA MET A 114 -6.46 2.64 -8.86
C MET A 114 -7.76 2.05 -8.31
N ILE A 115 -8.08 0.84 -8.76
CA ILE A 115 -9.17 0.01 -8.24
C ILE A 115 -8.55 -1.28 -7.70
N PHE A 116 -8.88 -1.63 -6.46
CA PHE A 116 -8.52 -2.91 -5.87
C PHE A 116 -9.73 -3.82 -5.78
N VAL A 117 -9.50 -5.11 -6.02
CA VAL A 117 -10.45 -6.19 -5.74
C VAL A 117 -9.86 -7.12 -4.68
N PRO A 118 -10.68 -7.79 -3.85
CA PRO A 118 -10.17 -8.70 -2.83
C PRO A 118 -9.42 -9.90 -3.41
N SER A 119 -8.26 -10.22 -2.84
CA SER A 119 -7.60 -11.51 -3.05
C SER A 119 -7.96 -12.48 -1.93
N VAL A 120 -8.26 -13.73 -2.26
CA VAL A 120 -8.58 -14.80 -1.31
C VAL A 120 -7.46 -14.93 -0.29
N LYS A 121 -7.80 -14.76 1.00
CA LYS A 121 -6.86 -14.77 2.14
C LYS A 121 -5.75 -13.70 2.07
N GLY A 122 -5.83 -12.73 1.16
CA GLY A 122 -4.79 -11.71 0.97
C GLY A 122 -3.45 -12.29 0.52
N ILE A 123 -3.45 -13.44 -0.15
CA ILE A 123 -2.26 -14.08 -0.71
C ILE A 123 -1.92 -13.39 -2.04
N SER A 124 -0.64 -13.05 -2.23
CA SER A 124 -0.11 -12.57 -3.50
C SER A 124 1.34 -13.02 -3.68
N HIS A 125 1.89 -12.96 -4.91
CA HIS A 125 3.22 -13.49 -5.28
C HIS A 125 3.39 -14.98 -4.96
N SER A 126 2.31 -15.73 -5.15
CA SER A 126 2.25 -17.17 -4.85
C SER A 126 1.39 -17.87 -5.89
N PRO A 127 1.67 -19.14 -6.25
CA PRO A 127 0.76 -19.94 -7.06
C PRO A 127 -0.64 -20.12 -6.45
N LEU A 128 -0.80 -19.83 -5.15
CA LEU A 128 -2.08 -19.84 -4.44
C LEU A 128 -2.81 -18.48 -4.50
N GLU A 129 -2.24 -17.49 -5.19
CA GLU A 129 -2.91 -16.20 -5.43
C GLU A 129 -4.19 -16.43 -6.22
N GLN A 130 -5.30 -15.94 -5.69
CA GLN A 130 -6.62 -16.10 -6.30
C GLN A 130 -7.49 -14.91 -5.96
N THR A 131 -8.31 -14.50 -6.92
CA THR A 131 -9.41 -13.55 -6.76
C THR A 131 -10.69 -14.26 -7.17
N ALA A 132 -11.79 -14.08 -6.43
CA ALA A 132 -13.08 -14.65 -6.81
C ALA A 132 -13.55 -14.05 -8.14
N TRP A 133 -14.15 -14.86 -9.01
CA TRP A 133 -14.58 -14.40 -10.33
C TRP A 133 -15.58 -13.26 -10.25
N GLU A 134 -16.47 -13.30 -9.27
CA GLU A 134 -17.46 -12.27 -9.00
C GLU A 134 -16.79 -10.94 -8.63
N ASP A 135 -15.73 -10.98 -7.83
CA ASP A 135 -14.99 -9.79 -7.42
C ASP A 135 -14.16 -9.21 -8.57
N ALA A 136 -13.54 -10.07 -9.38
CA ALA A 136 -12.86 -9.64 -10.61
C ALA A 136 -13.83 -8.99 -11.59
N ALA A 137 -15.01 -9.58 -11.80
CA ALA A 137 -16.05 -9.03 -12.65
C ALA A 137 -16.57 -7.68 -12.14
N ARG A 138 -16.80 -7.54 -10.82
CA ARG A 138 -17.17 -6.27 -10.20
C ARG A 138 -16.09 -5.21 -10.41
N GLY A 139 -14.82 -5.56 -10.21
CA GLY A 139 -13.70 -4.65 -10.46
C GLY A 139 -13.68 -4.15 -11.91
N ALA A 140 -13.88 -5.04 -12.87
CA ALA A 140 -13.95 -4.69 -14.28
C ALA A 140 -15.16 -3.80 -14.61
N GLN A 141 -16.32 -4.05 -14.00
CA GLN A 141 -17.51 -3.21 -14.15
C GLN A 141 -17.28 -1.80 -13.60
N VAL A 142 -16.67 -1.69 -12.41
CA VAL A 142 -16.32 -0.39 -11.81
C VAL A 142 -15.31 0.35 -12.70
N LEU A 143 -14.30 -0.34 -13.23
CA LEU A 143 -13.35 0.25 -14.17
C LEU A 143 -14.05 0.81 -15.40
N CYS A 144 -14.94 0.02 -16.02
CA CYS A 144 -15.70 0.44 -17.20
C CYS A 144 -16.53 1.70 -16.90
N ARG A 145 -17.32 1.69 -15.81
CA ARG A 145 -18.12 2.87 -15.43
C ARG A 145 -17.26 4.08 -15.06
N ALA A 146 -16.13 3.89 -14.40
CA ALA A 146 -15.23 4.99 -14.08
C ALA A 146 -14.66 5.62 -15.35
N LEU A 147 -14.28 4.81 -16.34
CA LEU A 147 -13.79 5.31 -17.64
C LEU A 147 -14.86 6.11 -18.39
N GLU A 148 -16.11 5.66 -18.43
CA GLU A 148 -17.20 6.42 -19.06
C GLU A 148 -17.43 7.77 -18.38
N ARG A 149 -17.34 7.81 -17.04
CA ARG A 149 -17.48 9.05 -16.27
C ARG A 149 -16.31 10.01 -16.52
N LEU A 150 -15.10 9.46 -16.62
CA LEU A 150 -13.88 10.22 -16.93
C LEU A 150 -13.82 10.65 -18.41
N ASP A 151 -14.46 9.95 -19.34
CA ASP A 151 -14.54 10.34 -20.75
C ASP A 151 -15.60 11.45 -20.96
N ALA A 152 -16.72 11.36 -20.24
CA ALA A 152 -17.73 12.42 -20.19
C ALA A 152 -17.21 13.72 -19.55
N TRP A 153 -16.03 13.66 -18.92
CA TRP A 153 -15.36 14.83 -18.39
C TRP A 153 -14.86 15.72 -19.53
N LYS A 154 -15.56 16.82 -19.76
CA LYS A 154 -15.04 17.92 -20.56
C LYS A 154 -14.06 18.68 -19.69
N GLY A 155 -12.77 18.51 -19.99
CA GLY A 155 -11.65 19.16 -19.29
C GLY A 155 -11.93 20.63 -18.99
N GLY A 156 -11.70 21.01 -17.73
CA GLY A 156 -11.63 22.41 -17.32
C GLY A 156 -10.22 22.93 -17.48
#